data_AF-A0A2K1NMT0-F1
#
_entry.id   AF-A0A2K1NMT0-F1
#
_cell.length_a   1.000
_cell.length_b   1.000
_cell.length_c   1.000
_cell.angle_alpha   90.00
_cell.angle_beta   90.00
_cell.angle_gamma   90.00
#
_symmetry.space_group_name_H-M   'P 1'
#
loop_
_entity.id
_entity.type
_entity.pdbx_description
1 polymer ?
#
loop_
_entity_poly.entity_id
_entity_poly.type
_entity_poly.pdbx_seq_one_letter_code
_entity_poly.pdbx_strand_id
1 'polypeptide(L)' 'MRILQINTVCGTGSTGRIAADIHKMLIEQGHESVVAYGR' A
#
# COMPACT_ATOMS: atom_id res chain seq x y z
N MET A 1 3.71 -6.44 -12.14
CA MET A 1 2.23 -6.39 -12.26
C MET A 1 1.75 -5.00 -11.86
N ARG A 2 0.51 -4.61 -12.20
CA ARG A 2 -0.10 -3.34 -11.75
C ARG A 2 -1.07 -3.64 -10.62
N ILE A 3 -0.85 -3.06 -9.44
CA ILE A 3 -1.57 -3.41 -8.21
C ILE A 3 -2.11 -2.13 -7.56
N LEU A 4 -3.42 -2.09 -7.32
CA LEU A 4 -4.10 -1.05 -6.56
C LEU A 4 -4.53 -1.60 -5.19
N GLN A 5 -4.08 -0.96 -4.12
CA GLN A 5 -4.56 -1.21 -2.76
C GLN A 5 -5.58 -0.13 -2.38
N ILE A 6 -6.68 -0.51 -1.74
CA ILE A 6 -7.70 0.41 -1.24
C ILE A 6 -7.82 0.22 0.27
N ASN A 7 -7.68 1.30 1.03
CA ASN A 7 -7.76 1.28 2.49
C ASN A 7 -8.35 2.60 3.02
N THR A 8 -8.71 2.65 4.30
CA THR A 8 -9.13 3.88 4.97
C THR A 8 -7.95 4.73 5.45
N VAL A 9 -6.80 4.09 5.69
CA VAL A 9 -5.57 4.74 6.19
C VAL A 9 -4.33 4.20 5.48
N CYS A 10 -3.27 5.01 5.40
CA CYS A 10 -1.95 4.62 4.90
C CYS A 10 -0.87 5.23 5.81
N GLY A 11 0.10 4.42 6.24
CA GLY A 11 1.17 4.84 7.16
C GLY A 11 0.77 5.06 8.63
N THR A 12 -0.52 5.01 8.98
CA THR A 12 -1.03 5.21 10.35
C THR A 12 -1.87 4.03 10.85
N GLY A 13 -1.82 3.77 12.16
CA GLY A 13 -2.43 2.56 12.75
C GLY A 13 -1.79 1.27 12.22
N SER A 14 -2.29 0.12 12.68
CA SER A 14 -1.75 -1.18 12.25
C SER A 14 -2.01 -1.44 10.76
N THR A 15 -3.25 -1.27 10.31
CA THR A 15 -3.63 -1.54 8.91
C THR A 15 -2.96 -0.60 7.92
N GLY A 16 -2.78 0.69 8.26
CA GLY A 16 -2.11 1.64 7.37
C GLY A 16 -0.62 1.39 7.26
N ARG A 17 0.06 0.94 8.33
CA ARG A 17 1.45 0.50 8.27
C ARG A 17 1.61 -0.76 7.42
N ILE A 18 0.73 -1.75 7.58
CA ILE A 18 0.72 -2.95 6.75
C ILE A 18 0.56 -2.61 5.27
N ALA A 19 -0.40 -1.74 4.92
CA ALA A 19 -0.60 -1.32 3.53
C ALA A 19 0.65 -0.63 2.95
N ALA A 20 1.34 0.20 3.75
CA ALA A 20 2.57 0.86 3.35
C ALA A 20 3.74 -0.14 3.16
N ASP A 21 3.85 -1.15 4.03
CA ASP A 21 4.90 -2.17 3.93
C ASP A 21 4.68 -3.09 2.73
N ILE A 22 3.43 -3.49 2.47
CA ILE A 22 3.06 -4.23 1.25
C ILE A 22 3.41 -3.41 0.01
N HIS A 23 3.07 -2.12 -0.02
CA HIS A 23 3.41 -1.24 -1.14
C HIS A 23 4.91 -1.19 -1.43
N LYS A 24 5.74 -1.03 -0.40
CA LYS A 24 7.21 -1.03 -0.55
C LYS A 24 7.72 -2.35 -1.09
N MET A 25 7.29 -3.47 -0.51
CA MET A 25 7.67 -4.82 -0.97
C MET A 25 7.31 -5.05 -2.44
N LEU A 26 6.13 -4.59 -2.88
CA LEU A 26 5.70 -4.71 -4.27
C LEU A 26 6.61 -3.89 -5.21
N ILE A 27 6.98 -2.67 -4.83
CA ILE A 27 7.92 -1.85 -5.60
C ILE A 27 9.30 -2.53 -5.70
N GLU A 28 9.82 -3.04 -4.58
CA GLU A 28 11.10 -3.77 -4.52
C GLU A 28 11.12 -5.01 -5.43
N GLN A 29 9.97 -5.66 -5.60
CA GLN A 29 9.78 -6.80 -6.52
C GLN A 29 9.58 -6.38 -8.00
N GLY A 30 9.68 -5.09 -8.32
CA GLY A 30 9.50 -4.58 -9.67
C GLY A 30 8.05 -4.50 -10.12
N HIS A 31 7.10 -4.38 -9.18
CA HIS A 31 5.69 -4.15 -9.49
C HIS A 31 5.32 -2.67 -9.41
N GLU A 32 4.40 -2.26 -10.27
CA GLU A 32 3.75 -0.95 -10.15
C GLU A 32 2.66 -1.09 -9.08
N SER A 33 2.83 -0.38 -7.96
CA SER A 33 1.91 -0.41 -6.83
C SER A 33 1.40 0.99 -6.52
N VAL A 34 0.09 1.12 -6.26
CA VAL A 34 -0.54 2.37 -5.81
C VAL A 34 -1.42 2.07 -4.60
N VAL A 35 -1.43 2.94 -3.60
CA VAL A 35 -2.33 2.87 -2.45
C VAL A 35 -3.30 4.05 -2.50
N ALA A 36 -4.57 3.79 -2.79
CA ALA A 36 -5.64 4.75 -2.64
C ALA A 36 -6.19 4.67 -1.20
N TYR A 37 -6.15 5.78 -0.48
CA TYR A 37 -6.64 5.85 0.89
C TYR A 37 -7.38 7.15 1.17
N GLY A 38 -8.36 7.09 2.07
CA GLY A 38 -9.18 8.21 2.50
C GLY A 38 -10.16 7.79 3.59
N ARG A 39 -10.49 8.72 4.49
CA ARG A 39 -11.45 8.51 5.58
C ARG A 39 -12.66 9.40 5.38
#